data_AF-A0A414ANK8-F1
#
_entry.id   AF-A0A414ANK8-F1
#
_cell.length_a   1.000
_cell.length_b   1.000
_cell.length_c   1.000
_cell.angle_alpha   90.00
_cell.angle_beta   90.00
_cell.angle_gamma   90.00
#
_symmetry.space_group_name_H-M   'P 1'
#
loop_
_entity.id
_entity.type
_entity.pdbx_description
1 polymer ?
#
loop_
_entity_poly.entity_id
_entity_poly.type
_entity_poly.pdbx_seq_one_letter_code
_entity_poly.pdbx_strand_id
1 'polypeptide(L)'
;MWILTQNKERLLTTESMDEIRVAPPAPGRMDYVLLLNRKTDRKEHALGFYRRKERAKEVLQDILEKQSEYISCEGGTSLITGRHQPAFVAIPPKTYVMPLDE
;
A
#
# COMPACT_ATOMS: atom_id res chain seq x y z
N MET A 1 -4.31 -2.50 -4.60
CA MET A 1 -3.05 -3.12 -4.14
C MET A 1 -3.36 -4.04 -2.97
N TRP A 2 -2.57 -5.08 -2.75
CA TRP A 2 -2.70 -5.96 -1.57
C TRP A 2 -1.56 -5.64 -0.61
N ILE A 3 -1.85 -5.52 0.68
CA ILE A 3 -0.88 -5.20 1.73
C ILE A 3 -0.86 -6.35 2.73
N LEU A 4 0.29 -7.01 2.86
CA LEU A 4 0.52 -8.02 3.87
C LEU A 4 0.99 -7.32 5.15
N THR A 5 0.21 -7.47 6.22
CA THR A 5 0.52 -6.93 7.55
C THR A 5 1.88 -7.40 8.06
N GLN A 6 2.51 -6.59 8.91
CA GLN A 6 3.87 -6.83 9.42
C GLN A 6 4.00 -8.16 10.17
N ASN A 7 2.93 -8.58 10.87
CA ASN A 7 2.87 -9.88 11.55
C ASN A 7 2.53 -11.05 10.62
N LYS A 8 2.28 -10.79 9.32
CA LYS A 8 1.95 -11.76 8.26
C LYS A 8 0.65 -12.54 8.48
N GLU A 9 -0.22 -12.11 9.39
CA GLU A 9 -1.48 -12.81 9.67
C GLU A 9 -2.62 -12.36 8.76
N ARG A 10 -2.51 -11.17 8.18
CA ARG A 10 -3.58 -10.56 7.38
C ARG A 10 -3.05 -9.98 6.09
N LEU A 11 -3.79 -10.22 5.03
CA LEU A 11 -3.59 -9.64 3.72
C LEU A 11 -4.82 -8.78 3.40
N LEU A 12 -4.61 -7.48 3.21
CA LEU A 12 -5.68 -6.48 3.08
C LEU A 12 -5.65 -5.84 1.69
N THR A 13 -6.81 -5.52 1.11
CA THR A 13 -6.89 -4.87 -0.21
C THR A 13 -7.23 -3.38 -0.05
N THR A 14 -6.69 -2.54 -0.92
CA THR A 14 -6.93 -1.08 -0.96
C THR A 14 -7.81 -0.67 -2.14
N GLU A 15 -8.89 -1.39 -2.41
CA GLU A 15 -9.70 -1.20 -3.62
C GLU A 15 -10.70 -0.04 -3.52
N SER A 16 -11.01 0.42 -2.31
CA SER A 16 -11.87 1.57 -2.03
C SER A 16 -11.04 2.84 -1.76
N MET A 17 -11.68 4.01 -1.64
CA MET A 17 -11.07 5.26 -1.12
C MET A 17 -10.73 5.13 0.38
N ASP A 18 -9.96 4.10 0.73
CA ASP A 18 -9.50 3.80 2.08
C ASP A 18 -8.30 4.68 2.40
N GLU A 19 -8.22 5.15 3.63
CA GLU A 19 -7.14 6.01 4.10
C GLU A 19 -6.05 5.14 4.73
N ILE A 20 -4.80 5.29 4.29
CA ILE A 20 -3.65 4.79 5.03
C ILE A 20 -3.00 5.98 5.73
N ARG A 21 -2.87 5.90 7.05
CA ARG A 21 -2.32 7.00 7.86
C ARG A 21 -1.36 6.51 8.93
N VAL A 22 -0.45 7.39 9.33
CA VAL A 22 0.36 7.19 10.55
C VAL A 22 -0.42 7.72 11.75
N ALA A 23 -0.66 6.87 12.73
CA ALA A 23 -1.24 7.23 14.02
C ALA A 23 -0.15 7.35 15.10
N PRO A 24 -0.30 8.29 16.06
CA PRO A 24 0.59 8.35 17.21
C PRO A 24 0.42 7.09 18.08
N PRO A 25 1.41 6.80 18.94
CA PRO A 25 1.31 5.71 19.89
C PRO A 25 0.08 5.85 20.79
N ALA A 26 -0.64 4.75 21.01
CA ALA A 26 -1.72 4.70 21.98
C ALA A 26 -1.16 4.93 23.41
N PRO A 27 -1.98 5.40 24.37
CA PRO A 27 -1.56 5.53 25.76
C PRO A 27 -0.94 4.23 26.29
N GLY A 28 0.29 4.31 26.82
CA GLY A 28 1.04 3.15 27.30
C GLY A 28 1.80 2.36 26.23
N ARG A 29 1.82 2.81 24.97
CA ARG A 29 2.67 2.27 23.91
C ARG A 29 3.69 3.30 23.44
N MET A 30 4.80 2.82 22.88
CA MET A 30 5.86 3.67 22.32
C MET A 30 5.85 3.72 20.79
N ASP A 31 5.22 2.74 20.13
CA ASP A 31 5.29 2.60 18.68
C ASP A 31 4.21 3.40 17.95
N TYR A 32 4.61 4.09 16.90
CA TYR A 32 3.73 4.63 15.88
C TYR A 32 3.11 3.49 15.07
N VAL A 33 1.87 3.68 14.62
CA VAL A 33 1.12 2.63 13.91
C VAL A 33 0.77 3.12 12.52
N LEU A 34 1.05 2.32 11.48
CA LEU A 34 0.42 2.51 10.18
C LEU A 34 -0.97 1.86 10.21
N LEU A 35 -2.02 2.64 9.99
CA LEU A 35 -3.41 2.19 9.99
C LEU A 35 -4.00 2.25 8.59
N LEU A 36 -4.76 1.22 8.23
CA LEU A 36 -5.72 1.24 7.13
C LEU A 36 -7.12 1.50 7.70
N ASN A 37 -7.71 2.62 7.31
CA ASN A 37 -9.05 3.04 7.65
C ASN A 37 -9.98 2.73 6.46
N ARG A 38 -10.78 1.67 6.61
CA ARG A 38 -11.73 1.28 5.56
C ARG A 38 -12.95 2.19 5.59
N LYS A 39 -13.26 2.85 4.48
CA LYS A 39 -14.45 3.73 4.41
C LYS A 39 -15.77 2.96 4.51
N THR A 40 -15.77 1.71 4.08
CA THR A 40 -16.97 0.87 4.00
C THR A 40 -17.54 0.52 5.36
N ASP A 41 -16.70 0.15 6.33
CA ASP A 41 -17.14 -0.27 7.67
C ASP A 41 -16.54 0.58 8.81
N ARG A 42 -15.78 1.63 8.47
CA ARG A 42 -15.06 2.52 9.40
C ARG A 42 -14.13 1.77 10.37
N LYS A 43 -13.72 0.54 10.02
CA LYS A 43 -12.79 -0.23 10.84
C LYS A 43 -11.36 0.22 10.59
N GLU A 44 -10.61 0.35 11.68
CA GLU A 44 -9.19 0.60 11.66
C GLU A 44 -8.44 -0.74 11.69
N HIS A 45 -7.48 -0.92 10.79
CA HIS A 45 -6.63 -2.11 10.74
C HIS A 45 -5.16 -1.70 10.87
N ALA A 46 -4.47 -2.23 11.88
CA ALA A 46 -3.02 -2.05 12.01
C ALA A 46 -2.29 -2.82 10.91
N LEU A 47 -1.49 -2.10 10.13
CA LEU A 47 -0.63 -2.66 9.08
C LEU A 47 0.76 -2.99 9.62
N GLY A 48 1.31 -2.12 10.49
CA GLY A 48 2.63 -2.30 11.10
C GLY A 48 2.91 -1.27 12.19
N PHE A 49 3.91 -1.57 13.01
CA PHE A 49 4.34 -0.80 14.16
C PHE A 49 5.79 -0.35 13.98
N TYR A 50 6.10 0.90 14.35
CA TYR A 50 7.41 1.52 14.16
C TYR A 50 7.76 2.41 15.36
N ARG A 51 8.97 2.29 15.90
CA ARG A 51 9.43 3.12 17.03
C ARG A 51 9.58 4.59 16.66
N ARG A 52 10.00 4.87 15.43
CA ARG A 52 10.27 6.23 14.92
C ARG A 52 9.16 6.70 14.00
N LYS A 53 8.73 7.95 14.18
CA LYS A 53 7.71 8.57 13.32
C LYS A 53 8.20 8.70 11.87
N GLU A 54 9.48 9.00 11.71
CA GLU A 54 10.16 9.18 10.44
C GLU A 54 10.11 7.87 9.65
N ARG A 55 10.41 6.74 10.30
CA ARG A 55 10.32 5.41 9.69
C ARG A 55 8.91 5.08 9.23
N ALA A 56 7.89 5.35 10.05
CA ALA A 56 6.51 5.17 9.66
C ALA A 56 6.13 6.01 8.41
N LYS A 57 6.67 7.22 8.30
CA LYS A 57 6.45 8.08 7.12
C LYS A 57 7.16 7.57 5.87
N GLU A 58 8.40 7.08 5.99
CA GLU A 58 9.12 6.44 4.88
C GLU A 58 8.32 5.27 4.32
N VAL A 59 7.81 4.40 5.20
CA VAL A 59 6.98 3.27 4.77
C VAL A 59 5.70 3.72 4.06
N LEU A 60 5.07 4.81 4.54
CA LEU A 60 3.91 5.38 3.86
C LEU A 60 4.26 5.90 2.45
N GLN A 61 5.44 6.50 2.29
CA GLN A 61 5.95 6.94 1.00
C GLN A 61 6.25 5.74 0.07
N ASP A 62 6.84 4.67 0.59
CA ASP A 62 7.10 3.43 -0.16
C ASP A 62 5.79 2.79 -0.67
N ILE A 63 4.75 2.79 0.16
CA ILE A 63 3.40 2.32 -0.22
C ILE A 63 2.85 3.16 -1.38
N LEU A 64 3.00 4.48 -1.33
CA LEU A 64 2.58 5.39 -2.40
C LEU A 64 3.32 5.10 -3.71
N GLU A 65 4.64 4.90 -3.66
CA GLU A 65 5.45 4.57 -4.84
C GLU A 65 5.04 3.22 -5.45
N LYS A 66 4.82 2.21 -4.61
CA LYS A 66 4.36 0.89 -5.08
C LYS A 66 2.95 0.94 -5.66
N GLN A 67 2.11 1.83 -5.13
CA GLN A 67 0.79 2.08 -5.69
C GLN A 67 0.84 2.88 -7.00
N SER A 68 1.79 3.79 -7.17
CA SER A 68 1.95 4.53 -8.43
C SER A 68 2.46 3.61 -9.55
N GLU A 69 3.30 2.62 -9.25
CA GLU A 69 3.70 1.57 -10.20
C GLU A 69 2.53 0.73 -10.74
N TYR A 70 1.36 0.76 -10.09
CA TYR A 70 0.14 0.07 -10.55
C TYR A 70 -0.59 0.86 -11.64
N ILE A 71 -0.43 2.18 -11.69
CA ILE A 71 -1.01 3.04 -12.71
C ILE A 71 0.03 3.22 -13.81
N SER A 72 0.18 2.20 -14.68
CA SER A 72 0.94 2.36 -15.92
C SER A 72 0.03 2.92 -17.01
N CYS A 73 0.35 4.12 -17.50
CA CYS A 73 -0.29 4.72 -18.68
C CYS A 73 0.53 4.45 -19.96
N GLU A 74 1.22 3.32 -20.07
CA GLU A 74 1.95 2.95 -21.29
C GLU A 74 1.02 2.25 -22.28
N GLY A 75 0.15 3.03 -22.91
CA GLY A 75 -0.53 2.65 -24.16
C GLY A 75 0.30 3.11 -25.35
N GLY A 76 0.87 2.19 -26.11
CA GLY A 76 1.68 2.52 -27.29
C GLY A 76 1.66 1.43 -28.36
N THR A 77 1.81 1.83 -29.61
CA THR A 77 1.81 0.92 -30.77
C THR A 77 3.03 0.01 -30.75
N SER A 78 2.84 -1.31 -30.74
CA SER A 78 3.95 -2.24 -30.88
C SER A 78 4.54 -2.13 -32.30
N LEU A 79 5.74 -1.55 -32.42
CA LEU A 79 6.45 -1.31 -33.69
C LEU A 79 6.72 -2.60 -34.50
N ILE A 80 6.73 -3.75 -33.82
CA ILE A 80 7.03 -5.06 -34.41
C ILE A 80 5.78 -5.70 -35.05
N THR A 81 4.59 -5.42 -34.50
CA THR A 81 3.35 -6.11 -34.91
C THR A 81 2.33 -5.20 -35.58
N GLY A 82 2.51 -3.87 -35.52
CA GLY A 82 1.60 -2.88 -36.12
C GLY A 82 0.19 -2.88 -35.49
N ARG A 83 -0.04 -3.68 -34.46
CA ARG A 83 -1.32 -3.77 -33.74
C ARG A 83 -1.31 -2.81 -32.55
N HIS A 84 -2.42 -2.09 -32.39
CA HIS A 84 -2.65 -1.30 -31.19
C HIS A 84 -2.98 -2.27 -30.04
N GLN A 85 -2.05 -2.48 -29.12
CA GLN A 85 -2.36 -3.17 -27.88
C GLN A 85 -3.17 -2.20 -27.01
N PRO A 86 -4.35 -2.61 -26.49
CA PRO A 86 -5.08 -1.78 -25.55
C PRO A 86 -4.18 -1.51 -24.34
N ALA A 87 -4.15 -0.26 -23.88
CA ALA A 87 -3.30 0.26 -22.80
C ALA A 87 -3.59 -0.32 -21.39
N PHE A 88 -4.27 -1.47 -21.31
CA PHE A 88 -4.66 -2.10 -20.08
C PHE A 88 -4.05 -3.50 -20.01
N VAL A 89 -2.76 -3.54 -19.69
CA VAL A 89 -2.23 -4.73 -19.01
C VAL A 89 -2.70 -4.59 -17.56
N ALA A 90 -3.71 -5.37 -17.16
CA ALA A 90 -4.02 -5.53 -15.75
C ALA A 90 -2.82 -6.22 -15.10
N ILE A 91 -1.89 -5.44 -14.57
CA ILE A 91 -0.78 -5.99 -13.78
C ILE A 91 -1.44 -6.68 -12.59
N PRO A 92 -1.22 -8.00 -12.39
CA PRO A 92 -1.81 -8.70 -11.26
C PRO A 92 -1.47 -7.96 -9.96
N PRO A 93 -2.35 -8.02 -8.95
CA PRO A 93 -2.20 -7.19 -7.77
C PRO A 93 -0.80 -7.35 -7.16
N LYS A 94 0.02 -6.30 -7.24
CA LYS A 94 1.29 -6.25 -6.52
C LYS A 94 0.98 -6.32 -5.03
N THR A 95 1.66 -7.23 -4.35
CA THR A 95 1.58 -7.37 -2.90
C THR A 95 2.69 -6.54 -2.29
N TYR A 96 2.33 -5.55 -1.46
CA TYR A 96 3.26 -4.83 -0.60
C TYR A 96 3.41 -5.60 0.70
N VAL A 97 4.64 -5.98 1.05
CA VAL A 97 4.92 -6.62 2.34
C VAL A 97 5.40 -5.54 3.29
N MET A 98 4.68 -5.36 4.41
CA MET A 98 5.04 -4.37 5.41
C MET A 98 6.44 -4.67 5.97
N PRO A 99 7.39 -3.70 5.91
CA PRO A 99 8.73 -3.90 6.42
C PRO A 99 8.76 -4.00 7.95
N LEU A 100 9.84 -4.57 8.48
CA LEU A 100 10.12 -4.55 9.91
C LEU A 100 10.63 -3.17 10.33
N ASP A 101 10.59 -2.91 11.64
CA ASP A 101 11.17 -1.72 12.25
C ASP A 101 12.69 -1.94 12.40
N GLU A 102 13.46 -1.39 11.45
CA GLU A 102 14.94 -1.43 11.40
C GLU A 102 15.58 -0.14 11.98
#